data_AF-A0A1J1GAH5-F1
#
_entry.id   AF-A0A1J1GAH5-F1
#
_cell.length_a   1.000
_cell.length_b   1.000
_cell.length_c   1.000
_cell.angle_alpha   90.00
_cell.angle_beta   90.00
_cell.angle_gamma   90.00
#
_symmetry.space_group_name_H-M   'P 1'
#
loop_
_entity.id
_entity.type
_entity.pdbx_description
1 polymer ?
#
loop_
_entity_poly.entity_id
_entity_poly.type
_entity_poly.pdbx_seq_one_letter_code
_entity_poly.pdbx_strand_id
1 'polypeptide(L)'
;VLHYKDSLIVPGFMEAHIHFPQLEVVASHGDQLLDWLRNHVFPAEARFADHDHLLSVARRFLDELLRNGTTTALVFGSSHMGAVDAFFEAASKLGLRMIAGKVLMDHNAPDSVIDTPESGYRDSAELIRRWHGKGRLSYAVTPRFAITCTGEQLQRAGELLAEHPGVYLHTHL
;
A
#
# COMPACT_ATOMS: atom_id res chain seq x y z
N VAL A 1 -15.35 -23.44 25.93
CA VAL A 1 -14.83 -22.10 26.32
C VAL A 1 -13.32 -22.12 26.13
N LEU A 2 -12.75 -21.15 25.42
CA LEU A 2 -11.30 -20.97 25.34
C LEU A 2 -10.85 -20.14 26.55
N HIS A 3 -9.85 -20.59 27.30
CA HIS A 3 -9.38 -19.96 28.53
C HIS A 3 -7.92 -19.49 28.35
N TYR A 4 -7.70 -18.17 28.38
CA TYR A 4 -6.38 -17.54 28.29
C TYR A 4 -5.96 -17.03 29.67
N LYS A 5 -5.28 -17.89 30.44
CA LYS A 5 -4.80 -17.55 31.78
C LYS A 5 -3.70 -16.49 31.71
N ASP A 6 -3.65 -15.59 32.69
CA ASP A 6 -2.60 -14.58 32.84
C ASP A 6 -2.43 -13.68 31.60
N SER A 7 -3.52 -13.48 30.84
CA SER A 7 -3.55 -12.73 29.57
C SER A 7 -4.64 -11.67 29.58
N LEU A 8 -4.41 -10.57 28.87
CA LEU A 8 -5.44 -9.58 28.55
C LEU A 8 -5.87 -9.76 27.10
N ILE A 9 -7.17 -9.88 26.88
CA ILE A 9 -7.76 -9.86 25.54
C ILE A 9 -8.14 -8.42 25.24
N VAL A 10 -7.49 -7.83 24.24
CA VAL A 10 -7.79 -6.49 23.74
C VAL A 10 -8.31 -6.59 22.30
N PRO A 11 -9.08 -5.59 21.82
CA PRO A 11 -9.35 -5.47 20.39
C PRO A 11 -8.03 -5.41 19.60
N GLY A 12 -8.02 -6.00 18.41
CA GLY A 12 -6.84 -5.92 17.54
C GLY A 12 -6.51 -4.48 17.17
N PHE A 13 -5.22 -4.16 17.09
CA PHE A 13 -4.77 -2.80 16.81
C PHE A 13 -5.07 -2.40 15.36
N MET A 14 -5.25 -1.09 15.17
CA MET A 14 -5.43 -0.47 13.85
C MET A 14 -4.24 0.44 13.56
N GLU A 15 -3.55 0.17 12.44
CA GLU A 15 -2.48 1.01 11.92
C GLU A 15 -3.03 1.93 10.82
N ALA A 16 -2.97 3.24 11.02
CA ALA A 16 -3.58 4.20 10.11
C ALA A 16 -2.66 4.57 8.94
N HIS A 17 -1.37 4.25 9.00
CA HIS A 17 -0.43 4.55 7.93
C HIS A 17 0.80 3.63 7.99
N ILE A 18 0.98 2.79 6.98
CA ILE A 18 2.18 1.97 6.85
C ILE A 18 2.49 1.64 5.40
N HIS A 19 3.78 1.51 5.06
CA HIS A 19 4.25 1.16 3.72
C HIS A 19 4.66 -0.30 3.66
N PHE A 20 3.91 -1.14 2.96
CA PHE A 20 4.32 -2.53 2.83
C PHE A 20 5.60 -2.75 1.99
N PRO A 21 5.90 -1.97 0.93
CA PRO A 21 7.11 -2.24 0.14
C PRO A 21 8.40 -1.76 0.81
N GLN A 22 8.30 -1.17 2.02
CA GLN A 22 9.43 -0.62 2.76
C GLN A 22 9.91 -1.52 3.90
N LEU A 23 9.36 -2.72 4.06
CA LEU A 23 9.70 -3.63 5.15
C LEU A 23 11.21 -3.89 5.29
N GLU A 24 11.95 -3.94 4.17
CA GLU A 24 13.39 -4.24 4.15
C GLU A 24 14.29 -3.01 4.37
N VAL A 25 13.72 -1.81 4.40
CA VAL A 25 14.47 -0.55 4.57
C VAL A 25 14.13 0.16 5.89
N VAL A 26 13.38 -0.50 6.77
CA VAL A 26 13.16 -0.05 8.14
C VAL A 26 14.53 0.13 8.82
N ALA A 27 14.70 1.25 9.51
CA ALA A 27 15.94 1.64 10.19
C ALA A 27 17.17 1.84 9.26
N SER A 28 16.95 2.22 8.00
CA SER A 28 18.01 2.73 7.13
C SER A 28 18.70 3.97 7.72
N HIS A 29 19.94 4.23 7.29
CA HIS A 29 20.79 5.30 7.85
C HIS A 29 20.15 6.70 7.73
N GLY A 30 20.52 7.59 8.67
CA GLY A 30 19.86 8.86 8.96
C GLY A 30 19.99 9.95 7.90
N ASP A 31 19.33 9.75 6.76
CA ASP A 31 19.12 10.76 5.73
C ASP A 31 17.87 11.61 6.02
N GLN A 32 17.82 12.83 5.47
CA GLN A 32 16.58 13.61 5.42
C GLN A 32 15.61 13.03 4.38
N LEU A 33 14.31 13.33 4.48
CA LEU A 33 13.24 12.66 3.73
C LEU A 33 13.54 12.43 2.23
N LEU A 34 13.93 13.47 1.48
CA LEU A 34 14.14 13.35 0.04
C LEU A 34 15.38 12.50 -0.31
N ASP A 35 16.45 12.65 0.45
CA ASP A 35 17.64 11.83 0.29
C ASP A 35 17.35 10.38 0.70
N TRP A 36 16.61 10.18 1.79
CA TRP A 36 16.18 8.87 2.25
C TRP A 36 15.31 8.15 1.21
N LEU A 37 14.37 8.87 0.60
CA LEU A 37 13.54 8.34 -0.49
C LEU A 37 14.40 7.86 -1.66
N ARG A 38 15.34 8.70 -2.10
CA ARG A 38 16.20 8.39 -3.25
C ARG A 38 17.20 7.27 -2.97
N ASN A 39 17.80 7.27 -1.78
CA ASN A 39 18.91 6.38 -1.45
C ASN A 39 18.46 4.99 -1.00
N HIS A 40 17.29 4.88 -0.34
CA HIS A 40 16.83 3.63 0.26
C HIS A 40 15.48 3.17 -0.26
N VAL A 41 14.49 4.08 -0.31
CA VAL A 41 13.10 3.69 -0.56
C VAL A 41 12.84 3.33 -2.03
N PHE A 42 13.14 4.21 -2.98
CA PHE A 42 12.88 3.92 -4.40
C PHE A 42 13.63 2.68 -4.90
N PRO A 43 14.90 2.44 -4.53
CA PRO A 43 15.59 1.18 -4.87
C PRO A 43 14.90 -0.07 -4.29
N ALA A 44 14.32 0.02 -3.10
CA ALA A 44 13.57 -1.09 -2.50
C ALA A 44 12.22 -1.30 -3.18
N GLU A 45 11.46 -0.22 -3.42
CA GLU A 45 10.17 -0.30 -4.08
C GLU A 45 10.28 -0.76 -5.54
N ALA A 46 11.40 -0.50 -6.22
CA ALA A 46 11.67 -0.98 -7.58
C ALA A 46 11.74 -2.52 -7.67
N ARG A 47 12.13 -3.21 -6.59
CA ARG A 47 12.19 -4.68 -6.56
C ARG A 47 10.82 -5.35 -6.69
N PHE A 48 9.73 -4.61 -6.50
CA PHE A 48 8.36 -5.12 -6.65
C PHE A 48 7.94 -5.31 -8.12
N ALA A 49 8.81 -5.00 -9.08
CA ALA A 49 8.67 -5.50 -10.45
C ALA A 49 8.85 -7.02 -10.54
N ASP A 50 9.56 -7.64 -9.59
CA ASP A 50 9.77 -9.09 -9.51
C ASP A 50 8.60 -9.80 -8.82
N HIS A 51 8.07 -10.85 -9.47
CA HIS A 51 6.88 -11.56 -9.02
C HIS A 51 7.11 -12.38 -7.74
N ASP A 52 8.28 -13.01 -7.60
CA ASP A 52 8.56 -13.81 -6.40
C ASP A 52 8.81 -12.89 -5.19
N HIS A 53 9.46 -11.76 -5.41
CA HIS A 53 9.68 -10.74 -4.40
C HIS A 53 8.36 -10.18 -3.86
N LEU A 54 7.44 -9.74 -4.72
CA LEU A 54 6.17 -9.17 -4.27
C LEU A 54 5.32 -10.19 -3.48
N LEU A 55 5.34 -11.48 -3.87
CA LEU A 55 4.59 -12.52 -3.18
C LEU A 55 5.20 -12.81 -1.80
N SER A 56 6.52 -12.88 -1.73
CA SER A 56 7.27 -13.12 -0.50
C SER A 56 7.07 -11.99 0.51
N VAL A 57 7.22 -10.73 0.08
CA VAL A 57 7.12 -9.58 0.98
C VAL A 57 5.68 -9.34 1.43
N ALA A 58 4.68 -9.52 0.58
CA ALA A 58 3.27 -9.38 0.96
C ALA A 58 2.89 -10.31 2.13
N ARG A 59 3.34 -11.57 2.10
CA ARG A 59 3.10 -12.53 3.19
C ARG A 59 3.84 -12.12 4.47
N ARG A 60 5.15 -11.87 4.36
CA ARG A 60 5.98 -11.49 5.50
C ARG A 60 5.46 -10.23 6.19
N PHE A 61 4.99 -9.25 5.42
CA PHE A 61 4.42 -8.02 5.96
C PHE A 61 3.16 -8.28 6.81
N LEU A 62 2.23 -9.09 6.32
CA LEU A 62 1.01 -9.44 7.06
C LEU A 62 1.32 -10.28 8.30
N ASP A 63 2.28 -11.18 8.22
CA ASP A 63 2.76 -11.95 9.37
C ASP A 63 3.31 -11.04 10.46
N GLU A 64 4.11 -10.03 10.10
CA GLU A 64 4.63 -9.05 11.07
C GLU A 64 3.53 -8.17 11.67
N LEU A 65 2.51 -7.76 10.89
CA LEU A 65 1.37 -7.04 11.46
C LEU A 65 0.66 -7.87 12.53
N LEU A 66 0.34 -9.13 12.22
CA LEU A 66 -0.36 -10.01 13.16
C LEU A 66 0.50 -10.35 14.38
N ARG A 67 1.80 -10.56 14.18
CA ARG A 67 2.77 -10.80 15.27
C ARG A 67 2.84 -9.63 16.26
N ASN A 68 2.59 -8.40 15.79
CA ASN A 68 2.56 -7.19 16.61
C ASN A 68 1.13 -6.78 17.03
N GLY A 69 0.13 -7.62 16.80
CA GLY A 69 -1.26 -7.39 17.24
C GLY A 69 -2.08 -6.46 16.34
N THR A 70 -1.53 -6.02 15.20
CA THR A 70 -2.24 -5.23 14.20
C THR A 70 -3.12 -6.13 13.34
N THR A 71 -4.43 -5.89 13.37
CA THR A 71 -5.43 -6.69 12.65
C THR A 71 -6.14 -5.91 11.54
N THR A 72 -5.93 -4.60 11.49
CA THR A 72 -6.39 -3.71 10.43
C THR A 72 -5.32 -2.67 10.14
N ALA A 73 -5.06 -2.42 8.86
CA ALA A 73 -4.13 -1.39 8.44
C ALA A 73 -4.62 -0.63 7.21
N LEU A 74 -4.27 0.65 7.14
CA LEU A 74 -4.32 1.48 5.94
C LEU A 74 -2.90 1.58 5.34
N VAL A 75 -2.72 0.94 4.18
CA VAL A 75 -1.42 0.50 3.67
C VAL A 75 -1.10 1.17 2.33
N PHE A 76 0.05 1.83 2.28
CA PHE A 76 0.71 2.23 1.05
C PHE A 76 1.21 1.00 0.31
N GLY A 77 0.75 0.82 -0.93
CA GLY A 77 1.25 -0.18 -1.86
C GLY A 77 2.57 0.18 -2.52
N SER A 78 2.93 -0.56 -3.56
CA SER A 78 3.94 -0.14 -4.55
C SER A 78 3.26 0.61 -5.71
N SER A 79 4.04 1.25 -6.58
CA SER A 79 3.56 1.71 -7.89
C SER A 79 3.30 0.55 -8.86
N HIS A 80 3.82 -0.66 -8.58
CA HIS A 80 3.54 -1.85 -9.36
C HIS A 80 2.19 -2.48 -8.97
N MET A 81 1.25 -2.60 -9.92
CA MET A 81 -0.10 -3.12 -9.63
C MET A 81 -0.08 -4.55 -9.05
N GLY A 82 0.85 -5.40 -9.51
CA GLY A 82 0.97 -6.80 -9.06
C GLY A 82 1.28 -6.91 -7.57
N ALA A 83 1.99 -5.93 -7.02
CA ALA A 83 2.31 -5.89 -5.59
C ALA A 83 1.06 -5.69 -4.73
N VAL A 84 0.15 -4.82 -5.16
CA VAL A 84 -1.13 -4.57 -4.48
C VAL A 84 -2.07 -5.76 -4.63
N ASP A 85 -2.09 -6.40 -5.81
CA ASP A 85 -2.84 -7.62 -6.07
C ASP A 85 -2.41 -8.75 -5.11
N ALA A 86 -1.10 -8.99 -5.01
CA ALA A 86 -0.54 -9.98 -4.08
C ALA A 86 -0.82 -9.67 -2.61
N PHE A 87 -0.76 -8.40 -2.21
CA PHE A 87 -1.13 -7.97 -0.86
C PHE A 87 -2.59 -8.31 -0.56
N PHE A 88 -3.51 -7.95 -1.45
CA PHE A 88 -4.94 -8.24 -1.25
C PHE A 88 -5.25 -9.74 -1.27
N GLU A 89 -4.62 -10.52 -2.16
CA GLU A 89 -4.75 -11.97 -2.16
C GLU A 89 -4.32 -12.58 -0.82
N ALA A 90 -3.18 -12.16 -0.29
CA ALA A 90 -2.66 -12.66 0.98
C ALA A 90 -3.57 -12.24 2.16
N ALA A 91 -4.01 -10.98 2.20
CA ALA A 91 -4.92 -10.48 3.22
C ALA A 91 -6.29 -11.19 3.17
N SER A 92 -6.79 -11.48 1.97
CA SER A 92 -8.04 -12.21 1.75
C SER A 92 -7.97 -13.63 2.31
N LYS A 93 -6.87 -14.35 2.04
CA LYS A 93 -6.62 -15.72 2.56
C LYS A 93 -6.61 -15.77 4.09
N LEU A 94 -6.16 -14.70 4.73
CA LEU A 94 -6.13 -14.56 6.19
C LEU A 94 -7.44 -13.97 6.78
N GLY A 95 -8.40 -13.56 5.95
CA GLY A 95 -9.67 -12.98 6.39
C GLY A 95 -9.53 -11.61 7.07
N LEU A 96 -8.46 -10.86 6.78
CA LEU A 96 -8.15 -9.59 7.43
C LEU A 96 -8.98 -8.43 6.89
N ARG A 97 -9.17 -7.40 7.71
CA ARG A 97 -9.70 -6.11 7.26
C ARG A 97 -8.52 -5.24 6.85
N MET A 98 -8.33 -5.01 5.56
CA MET A 98 -7.22 -4.22 5.05
C MET A 98 -7.71 -3.16 4.07
N ILE A 99 -7.12 -1.98 4.14
CA ILE A 99 -7.32 -0.90 3.17
C ILE A 99 -5.97 -0.67 2.51
N ALA A 100 -5.88 -0.79 1.19
CA ALA A 100 -4.62 -0.56 0.47
C ALA A 100 -4.87 0.03 -0.92
N GLY A 101 -3.82 0.59 -1.51
CA GLY A 101 -3.90 1.20 -2.83
C GLY A 101 -2.58 1.11 -3.57
N LYS A 102 -2.66 1.08 -4.90
CA LYS A 102 -1.49 1.31 -5.76
C LYS A 102 -1.04 2.75 -5.58
N VAL A 103 0.25 2.94 -5.39
CA VAL A 103 0.84 4.27 -5.31
C VAL A 103 0.84 4.90 -6.71
N LEU A 104 0.34 6.13 -6.79
CA LEU A 104 0.39 6.97 -7.99
C LEU A 104 1.56 7.94 -7.87
N MET A 105 2.40 7.99 -8.89
CA MET A 105 3.62 8.78 -8.89
C MET A 105 4.18 8.86 -10.32
N ASP A 106 4.07 10.01 -10.97
CA ASP A 106 4.49 10.23 -12.36
C ASP A 106 5.60 11.28 -12.51
N HIS A 107 6.10 11.82 -11.39
CA HIS A 107 7.06 12.91 -11.39
C HIS A 107 8.06 12.80 -10.22
N ASN A 108 9.24 13.41 -10.36
CA ASN A 108 10.27 13.51 -9.32
C ASN A 108 10.69 12.18 -8.64
N ALA A 109 10.65 11.06 -9.38
CA ALA A 109 11.13 9.76 -8.92
C ALA A 109 11.74 8.97 -10.09
N PRO A 110 12.53 7.90 -9.83
CA PRO A 110 13.17 7.10 -10.88
C PRO A 110 12.15 6.37 -11.78
N ASP A 111 12.51 6.17 -13.05
CA ASP A 111 11.71 5.47 -14.07
C ASP A 111 11.19 4.10 -13.60
N SER A 112 11.95 3.42 -12.74
CA SER A 112 11.61 2.09 -12.21
C SER A 112 10.45 2.08 -11.21
N VAL A 113 9.99 3.24 -10.76
CA VAL A 113 8.91 3.36 -9.75
C VAL A 113 7.85 4.38 -10.12
N ILE A 114 7.96 5.03 -11.28
CA ILE A 114 6.93 5.94 -11.77
C ILE A 114 5.92 5.25 -12.68
N ASP A 115 4.71 5.78 -12.72
CA ASP A 115 3.70 5.49 -13.72
C ASP A 115 3.43 6.73 -14.60
N THR A 116 2.35 6.69 -15.36
CA THR A 116 1.78 7.84 -16.06
C THR A 116 0.37 8.10 -15.55
N PRO A 117 -0.20 9.31 -15.73
CA PRO A 117 -1.59 9.59 -15.39
C PRO A 117 -2.57 8.54 -15.94
N GLU A 118 -2.38 8.14 -17.20
CA GLU A 118 -3.21 7.15 -17.86
C GLU A 118 -3.04 5.73 -17.28
N SER A 119 -1.79 5.26 -17.13
CA SER A 119 -1.54 3.91 -16.60
C SER A 119 -1.90 3.80 -15.12
N GLY A 120 -1.59 4.81 -14.32
CA GLY A 120 -1.94 4.91 -12.91
C GLY A 120 -3.46 4.90 -12.69
N TYR A 121 -4.22 5.63 -13.53
CA TYR A 121 -5.68 5.58 -13.54
C TYR A 121 -6.19 4.18 -13.89
N ARG A 122 -5.77 3.63 -15.04
CA ARG A 122 -6.23 2.34 -15.55
C ARG A 122 -5.99 1.21 -14.55
N ASP A 123 -4.77 1.13 -14.02
CA ASP A 123 -4.39 0.06 -13.10
C ASP A 123 -5.12 0.19 -11.76
N SER A 124 -5.33 1.42 -11.27
CA SER A 124 -6.11 1.66 -10.05
C SER A 124 -7.58 1.33 -10.23
N ALA A 125 -8.21 1.70 -11.35
CA ALA A 125 -9.59 1.36 -11.65
C ALA A 125 -9.80 -0.17 -11.70
N GLU A 126 -8.86 -0.90 -12.30
CA GLU A 126 -8.87 -2.37 -12.33
C GLU A 126 -8.75 -2.97 -10.92
N LEU A 127 -7.84 -2.46 -10.10
CA LEU A 127 -7.68 -2.92 -8.71
C LEU A 127 -8.90 -2.58 -7.83
N ILE A 128 -9.52 -1.40 -8.01
CA ILE A 128 -10.78 -1.04 -7.34
C ILE A 128 -11.86 -2.05 -7.68
N ARG A 129 -12.09 -2.30 -8.98
CA ARG A 129 -13.10 -3.26 -9.46
C ARG A 129 -12.86 -4.67 -8.92
N ARG A 130 -11.60 -5.07 -8.80
CA ARG A 130 -11.21 -6.40 -8.34
C ARG A 130 -11.34 -6.56 -6.84
N TRP A 131 -10.92 -5.58 -6.04
CA TRP A 131 -10.68 -5.75 -4.60
C TRP A 131 -11.58 -4.92 -3.68
N HIS A 132 -12.06 -3.75 -4.12
CA HIS A 132 -12.89 -2.92 -3.26
C HIS A 132 -14.21 -3.64 -2.91
N GLY A 133 -14.52 -3.72 -1.61
CA GLY A 133 -15.73 -4.39 -1.14
C GLY A 133 -15.70 -5.92 -1.22
N LYS A 134 -14.56 -6.53 -1.60
CA LYS A 134 -14.42 -7.99 -1.55
C LYS A 134 -14.14 -8.45 -0.13
N GLY A 135 -15.10 -9.15 0.46
CA GLY A 135 -15.00 -9.60 1.85
C GLY A 135 -14.81 -8.40 2.78
N ARG A 136 -13.66 -8.32 3.44
CA ARG A 136 -13.29 -7.24 4.36
C ARG A 136 -12.25 -6.29 3.78
N LEU A 137 -12.02 -6.31 2.46
CA LEU A 137 -11.00 -5.50 1.80
C LEU A 137 -11.59 -4.18 1.29
N SER A 138 -10.78 -3.12 1.30
CA SER A 138 -11.14 -1.81 0.77
C SER A 138 -9.97 -1.23 -0.01
N TYR A 139 -10.27 -0.42 -1.02
CA TYR A 139 -9.25 0.22 -1.83
C TYR A 139 -9.09 1.68 -1.39
N ALA A 140 -7.86 2.19 -1.44
CA ALA A 140 -7.54 3.60 -1.30
C ALA A 140 -6.95 4.12 -2.62
N VAL A 141 -7.45 5.24 -3.13
CA VAL A 141 -6.75 6.00 -4.15
C VAL A 141 -5.53 6.64 -3.47
N THR A 142 -4.32 6.30 -3.92
CA THR A 142 -3.08 6.57 -3.17
C THR A 142 -2.07 7.38 -3.98
N PRO A 143 -2.32 8.67 -4.26
CA PRO A 143 -1.23 9.56 -4.70
C PRO A 143 -0.17 9.63 -3.61
N ARG A 144 1.10 9.51 -3.97
CA ARG A 144 2.15 9.35 -2.95
C ARG A 144 2.22 10.56 -2.03
N PHE A 145 2.47 11.71 -2.63
CA PHE A 145 2.40 13.07 -2.09
C PHE A 145 2.55 14.05 -3.26
N ALA A 146 2.19 15.32 -3.06
CA ALA A 146 2.07 16.29 -4.14
C ALA A 146 3.36 16.50 -4.97
N ILE A 147 4.55 16.33 -4.38
CA ILE A 147 5.83 16.56 -5.08
C ILE A 147 6.06 15.54 -6.20
N THR A 148 5.52 14.33 -6.06
CA THR A 148 5.75 13.23 -7.01
C THR A 148 4.55 12.97 -7.92
N CYS A 149 3.55 13.86 -7.91
CA CYS A 149 2.37 13.76 -8.75
C CYS A 149 2.21 15.06 -9.53
N THR A 150 2.11 14.99 -10.86
CA THR A 150 1.72 16.13 -11.67
C THR A 150 0.26 16.52 -11.39
N GLY A 151 -0.13 17.73 -11.82
CA GLY A 151 -1.53 18.15 -11.77
C GLY A 151 -2.46 17.19 -12.52
N GLU A 152 -2.00 16.59 -13.63
CA GLU A 152 -2.78 15.60 -14.37
C GLU A 152 -2.98 14.32 -13.56
N GLN A 153 -1.93 13.79 -12.92
CA GLN A 153 -2.04 12.61 -12.06
C GLN A 153 -3.00 12.83 -10.88
N LEU A 154 -2.97 14.01 -10.27
CA LEU A 154 -3.89 14.39 -9.19
C LEU A 154 -5.33 14.53 -9.70
N GLN A 155 -5.53 15.06 -10.91
CA GLN A 155 -6.84 15.10 -11.56
C GLN A 155 -7.38 13.69 -11.78
N ARG A 156 -6.56 12.76 -12.29
CA ARG A 156 -6.93 11.35 -12.44
C ARG A 156 -7.26 10.67 -11.11
N ALA A 157 -6.53 10.98 -10.05
CA ALA A 157 -6.87 10.50 -8.71
C ALA A 157 -8.25 11.03 -8.25
N GLY A 158 -8.56 12.29 -8.53
CA GLY A 158 -9.87 12.88 -8.28
C GLY A 158 -11.00 12.21 -9.07
N GLU A 159 -10.76 11.87 -10.34
CA GLU A 159 -11.70 11.11 -11.17
C GLU A 159 -12.02 9.74 -10.57
N LEU A 160 -11.00 8.98 -10.14
CA LEU A 160 -11.20 7.69 -9.47
C LEU A 160 -12.07 7.81 -8.21
N LEU A 161 -11.87 8.86 -7.40
CA LEU A 161 -12.68 9.11 -6.20
C LEU A 161 -14.15 9.42 -6.55
N ALA A 162 -14.38 10.19 -7.62
CA ALA A 162 -15.72 10.57 -8.06
C ALA A 162 -16.48 9.37 -8.67
N GLU A 163 -15.78 8.54 -9.44
CA GLU A 163 -16.35 7.38 -10.14
C GLU A 163 -16.60 6.17 -9.24
N HIS A 164 -15.89 6.07 -8.12
CA HIS A 164 -15.96 4.93 -7.21
C HIS A 164 -16.34 5.33 -5.77
N PRO A 165 -17.63 5.61 -5.51
CA PRO A 165 -18.10 5.90 -4.16
C PRO A 165 -17.72 4.82 -3.15
N GLY A 166 -17.19 5.22 -1.99
CA GLY A 166 -16.81 4.33 -0.89
C GLY A 166 -15.34 3.92 -0.86
N VAL A 167 -14.56 4.23 -1.89
CA VAL A 167 -13.09 4.11 -1.82
C VAL A 167 -12.51 5.18 -0.90
N TYR A 168 -11.34 4.89 -0.33
CA TYR A 168 -10.61 5.83 0.53
C TYR A 168 -9.67 6.72 -0.30
N LEU A 169 -9.19 7.80 0.30
CA LEU A 169 -8.03 8.57 -0.17
C LEU A 169 -6.90 8.42 0.86
N HIS A 170 -5.67 8.18 0.40
CA HIS A 170 -4.50 8.08 1.27
C HIS A 170 -3.29 8.77 0.63
N THR A 171 -2.71 9.74 1.32
CA THR A 171 -1.54 10.51 0.85
C THR A 171 -0.74 10.99 2.06
N HIS A 172 0.49 11.44 1.86
CA HIS A 172 1.18 12.26 2.87
C HIS A 172 0.79 13.73 2.71
N LEU A 173 0.85 14.48 3.82
CA LEU A 173 0.63 15.92 3.88
C LEU A 173 1.61 16.56 4.88
#